data_AF-A0A2K9NKL9-F1
#
_entry.id   AF-A0A2K9NKL9-F1
#
_cell.length_a   1.000
_cell.length_b   1.000
_cell.length_c   1.000
_cell.angle_alpha   90.00
_cell.angle_beta   90.00
_cell.angle_gamma   90.00
#
_symmetry.space_group_name_H-M   'P 1'
#
loop_
_entity.id
_entity.type
_entity.pdbx_description
1 polymer ?
#
loop_
_entity_poly.entity_id
_entity_poly.type
_entity_poly.pdbx_seq_one_letter_code
_entity_poly.pdbx_strand_id
1 'polypeptide(L)'
;MKGEAMETRLSRRALFARQTQAQSALAIISASCLAENGAYCRTCADACPEGAIRFHLQPRGRARADVNADRCTGCGDCLPPCPANAIRLSGTVEETHGQ
;
A
#
# COMPACT_ATOMS: atom_id res chain seq x y z
N MET A 1 36.04 41.53 18.34
CA MET A 1 36.52 40.89 17.10
C MET A 1 36.36 39.38 17.26
N LYS A 2 35.27 38.79 16.73
CA LYS A 2 35.19 37.91 15.54
C LYS A 2 35.42 36.42 15.85
N GLY A 3 34.39 35.58 15.66
CA GLY A 3 34.52 34.11 15.57
C GLY A 3 33.21 33.34 15.82
N GLU A 4 32.36 33.21 14.80
CA GLU A 4 31.18 32.33 14.76
C GLU A 4 31.57 30.94 14.18
N ALA A 5 31.18 29.84 14.85
CA ALA A 5 30.95 28.48 14.31
C ALA A 5 30.41 27.59 15.46
N MET A 6 29.14 27.14 15.46
CA MET A 6 28.62 25.93 14.77
C MET A 6 29.26 24.65 15.38
N GLU A 7 28.59 23.75 16.11
CA GLU A 7 27.36 23.01 15.77
C GLU A 7 26.64 22.44 17.00
N THR A 8 25.33 22.62 17.00
CA THR A 8 24.30 22.03 17.84
C THR A 8 24.44 20.51 18.02
N ARG A 9 24.91 20.05 19.18
CA ARG A 9 24.89 18.63 19.59
C ARG A 9 23.50 18.19 20.09
N LEU A 10 22.44 18.43 19.33
CA LEU A 10 21.19 17.69 19.53
C LEU A 10 21.20 16.46 18.63
N SER A 11 21.37 15.32 19.29
CA SER A 11 21.40 13.95 18.78
C SER A 11 20.40 13.66 17.65
N ARG A 12 20.91 13.51 16.43
CA ARG A 12 20.17 13.14 15.20
C ARG A 12 19.69 11.67 15.14
N ARG A 13 19.56 10.97 16.27
CA ARG A 13 19.33 9.51 16.31
C ARG A 13 17.96 9.06 16.87
N ALA A 14 16.99 9.96 17.04
CA ALA A 14 15.70 9.61 17.64
C ALA A 14 14.45 10.08 16.87
N LEU A 15 14.54 10.26 15.54
CA LEU A 15 13.37 10.66 14.72
C LEU A 15 12.63 9.48 14.04
N PHE A 16 13.12 8.24 14.16
CA PHE A 16 12.46 7.04 13.61
C PHE A 16 11.97 6.07 14.70
N ALA A 17 11.85 6.53 15.94
CA ALA A 17 11.35 5.73 17.05
C ALA A 17 9.84 5.94 17.22
N ARG A 18 9.05 5.26 16.39
CA ARG A 18 7.63 4.84 16.60
C ARG A 18 6.95 4.73 15.25
N GLN A 19 6.88 3.54 14.66
CA GLN A 19 5.66 2.98 14.06
C GLN A 19 5.79 1.45 14.02
N THR A 20 6.07 0.81 15.16
CA THR A 20 5.71 -0.60 15.38
C THR A 20 4.21 -0.65 15.67
N GLN A 21 3.39 -0.31 14.69
CA GLN A 21 1.97 -0.68 14.71
C GLN A 21 1.87 -1.99 13.97
N ALA A 22 1.54 -3.05 14.73
CA ALA A 22 1.35 -4.39 14.22
C ALA A 22 0.25 -4.38 13.15
N GLN A 23 0.68 -4.38 11.88
CA GLN A 23 -0.22 -4.39 10.74
C GLN A 23 -0.44 -5.85 10.32
N SER A 24 -1.44 -6.47 10.94
CA SER A 24 -1.99 -7.79 10.57
C SER A 24 -3.04 -7.68 9.45
N ALA A 25 -3.25 -6.48 8.90
CA ALA A 25 -4.24 -6.24 7.88
C ALA A 25 -3.68 -6.56 6.49
N LEU A 26 -4.24 -7.56 5.80
CA LEU A 26 -3.87 -7.88 4.43
C LEU A 26 -4.67 -7.04 3.43
N ALA A 27 -4.04 -6.66 2.32
CA ALA A 27 -4.76 -6.06 1.20
C ALA A 27 -5.69 -7.08 0.54
N ILE A 28 -6.94 -6.67 0.32
CA ILE A 28 -7.98 -7.41 -0.39
C ILE A 28 -8.35 -6.61 -1.63
N ILE A 29 -8.40 -7.29 -2.77
CA ILE A 29 -8.78 -6.71 -4.06
C ILE A 29 -10.18 -7.20 -4.42
N SER A 30 -11.10 -6.29 -4.74
CA SER A 30 -12.48 -6.59 -5.09
C SER A 30 -12.67 -6.78 -6.60
N ALA A 31 -13.84 -7.30 -6.98
CA ALA A 31 -14.25 -7.48 -8.37
C ALA A 31 -14.34 -6.18 -9.18
N SER A 32 -14.28 -5.01 -8.53
CA SER A 32 -14.20 -3.69 -9.19
C SER A 32 -12.81 -3.42 -9.80
N CYS A 33 -11.83 -4.32 -9.62
CA CYS A 33 -10.49 -4.18 -10.16
C CYS A 33 -10.51 -4.04 -11.69
N LEU A 34 -9.92 -2.96 -12.21
CA LEU A 34 -9.89 -2.71 -13.66
C LEU A 34 -9.20 -3.84 -14.45
N ALA A 35 -8.17 -4.46 -13.86
CA ALA A 35 -7.49 -5.61 -14.45
C ALA A 35 -8.41 -6.83 -14.62
N GLU A 36 -9.24 -7.10 -13.61
CA GLU A 36 -10.26 -8.15 -13.66
C GLU A 36 -11.44 -7.77 -14.56
N ASN A 37 -11.57 -6.48 -14.90
CA ASN A 37 -12.56 -5.97 -15.83
C ASN A 37 -12.03 -5.75 -17.25
N GLY A 38 -10.81 -6.19 -17.56
CA GLY A 38 -10.26 -6.23 -18.93
C GLY A 38 -9.49 -4.98 -19.36
N ALA A 39 -9.23 -4.06 -18.44
CA ALA A 39 -8.31 -2.96 -18.67
C ALA A 39 -6.90 -3.29 -18.16
N TYR A 40 -5.86 -2.86 -18.87
CA TYR A 40 -4.49 -3.02 -18.37
C TYR A 40 -4.25 -2.02 -17.22
N CYS A 41 -4.31 -2.50 -15.98
CA CYS A 41 -4.07 -1.71 -14.78
C CYS A 41 -3.19 -2.50 -13.81
N ARG A 42 -2.12 -1.87 -13.33
CA ARG A 42 -1.14 -2.48 -12.42
C ARG A 42 -0.57 -1.50 -11.39
N THR A 43 -1.18 -0.31 -11.29
CA THR A 43 -0.66 0.80 -10.49
C THR A 43 -0.49 0.44 -9.01
N CYS A 44 -1.37 -0.38 -8.45
CA CYS A 44 -1.22 -0.85 -7.07
C CYS A 44 -0.02 -1.78 -6.87
N ALA A 45 0.33 -2.61 -7.87
CA ALA A 45 1.53 -3.43 -7.82
C ALA A 45 2.79 -2.58 -7.95
N ASP A 46 2.79 -1.60 -8.85
CA ASP A 46 3.94 -0.68 -9.01
C ASP A 46 4.14 0.22 -7.78
N ALA A 47 3.07 0.54 -7.05
CA ALA A 47 3.11 1.30 -5.81
C ALA A 47 3.46 0.46 -4.57
N CYS A 48 3.39 -0.87 -4.65
CA CYS A 48 3.64 -1.74 -3.50
C CYS A 48 5.15 -1.90 -3.26
N PRO A 49 5.73 -1.31 -2.19
CA PRO A 49 7.18 -1.40 -1.95
C PRO A 49 7.63 -2.83 -1.68
N GLU A 50 6.75 -3.62 -1.06
CA GLU A 50 7.00 -5.03 -0.76
C GLU A 50 6.81 -5.95 -1.97
N GLY A 51 6.34 -5.45 -3.11
CA GLY A 51 6.05 -6.27 -4.30
C GLY A 51 5.06 -7.40 -4.04
N ALA A 52 4.14 -7.22 -3.09
CA ALA A 52 3.20 -8.24 -2.64
C ALA A 52 2.07 -8.51 -3.64
N ILE A 53 1.77 -7.57 -4.54
CA ILE A 53 0.65 -7.65 -5.50
C ILE A 53 1.16 -8.12 -6.86
N ARG A 54 0.55 -9.18 -7.40
CA ARG A 54 0.91 -9.79 -8.69
C ARG A 54 -0.31 -9.86 -9.59
N PHE A 55 -0.09 -9.73 -10.89
CA PHE A 55 -1.13 -9.89 -11.89
C PHE A 55 -0.88 -11.14 -12.72
N HIS A 56 -1.87 -12.02 -12.76
CA HIS A 56 -1.85 -13.24 -13.55
C HIS A 56 -2.75 -13.07 -14.75
N LEU A 57 -2.18 -13.17 -15.96
CA LEU A 57 -2.94 -13.08 -17.19
C LEU A 57 -3.99 -14.20 -17.24
N GLN A 58 -5.23 -13.82 -17.54
CA GLN A 58 -6.35 -14.72 -17.70
C GLN A 58 -6.73 -14.78 -19.19
N PRO A 59 -7.45 -15.83 -19.61
CA PRO A 59 -8.07 -15.86 -20.94
C PRO A 59 -8.92 -14.62 -21.20
N ARG A 60 -9.09 -14.27 -22.48
CA ARG A 60 -9.87 -13.09 -22.92
C ARG A 60 -9.28 -11.74 -22.48
N GLY A 61 -7.97 -11.67 -22.27
CA GLY A 61 -7.26 -10.40 -22.06
C GLY A 61 -7.51 -9.73 -20.71
N ARG A 62 -8.04 -10.47 -19.74
CA ARG A 62 -8.16 -9.99 -18.36
C ARG A 62 -6.92 -10.36 -17.55
N ALA A 63 -6.75 -9.76 -16.38
CA ALA A 63 -5.73 -10.18 -15.42
C ALA A 63 -6.33 -10.27 -14.01
N ARG A 64 -6.06 -11.38 -13.33
CA ARG A 64 -6.43 -11.57 -11.93
C ARG A 64 -5.33 -11.01 -11.04
N ALA A 65 -5.69 -10.09 -10.15
CA ALA A 65 -4.78 -9.58 -9.15
C ALA A 65 -4.73 -10.55 -7.95
N ASP A 66 -3.54 -10.83 -7.45
CA ASP A 66 -3.27 -11.74 -6.34
C ASP A 66 -2.36 -11.04 -5.32
N VAL A 67 -2.70 -11.15 -4.04
CA VAL A 67 -1.92 -10.55 -2.95
C VAL A 67 -1.22 -11.67 -2.21
N ASN A 68 0.11 -11.63 -2.21
CA ASN A 68 0.93 -12.52 -1.40
C ASN A 68 0.88 -12.08 0.07
N ALA A 69 0.20 -12.86 0.90
CA ALA A 69 0.03 -12.60 2.32
C ALA A 69 1.33 -12.60 3.13
N ASP A 70 2.35 -13.34 2.69
CA ASP A 70 3.66 -13.40 3.35
C ASP A 70 4.47 -12.11 3.16
N ARG A 71 4.25 -11.43 2.02
CA ARG A 71 4.93 -10.17 1.68
C ARG A 71 4.08 -8.93 1.98
N CYS A 72 2.77 -9.08 2.07
CA CYS A 72 1.88 -7.95 2.32
C CYS A 72 2.00 -7.51 3.78
N THR A 73 2.60 -6.35 3.99
CA THR A 73 2.74 -5.78 5.33
C THR A 73 1.51 -5.04 5.79
N GLY A 74 0.53 -4.78 4.91
CA GLY A 74 -0.64 -3.98 5.25
C GLY A 74 -0.40 -2.47 5.29
N CYS A 75 0.71 -1.98 4.72
CA CYS A 75 1.09 -0.56 4.74
C CYS A 75 0.08 0.40 4.08
N GLY A 76 -0.77 -0.10 3.18
CA GLY A 76 -1.80 0.69 2.52
C GLY A 76 -1.35 1.53 1.32
N ASP A 77 -0.07 1.48 0.90
CA ASP A 77 0.44 2.26 -0.26
C ASP A 77 -0.30 1.97 -1.57
N CYS A 78 -0.95 0.81 -1.66
CA CYS A 78 -1.76 0.43 -2.81
C CYS A 78 -3.14 1.10 -2.86
N LEU A 79 -3.63 1.70 -1.76
CA LEU A 79 -4.96 2.32 -1.70
C LEU A 79 -5.05 3.61 -2.53
N PRO A 80 -4.22 4.65 -2.30
CA PRO A 80 -4.35 5.93 -3.02
C PRO A 80 -4.23 5.84 -4.55
N PRO A 81 -3.31 5.04 -5.13
CA PRO A 81 -3.14 4.98 -6.57
C PRO A 81 -4.17 4.08 -7.27
N CYS A 82 -5.13 3.46 -6.55
CA CYS A 82 -6.14 2.61 -7.14
C CYS A 82 -7.29 3.45 -7.74
N PRO A 83 -7.40 3.61 -9.07
CA PRO A 83 -8.40 4.49 -9.69
C PRO A 83 -9.84 3.97 -9.54
N ALA A 84 -10.01 2.67 -9.31
CA ALA A 84 -11.32 2.04 -9.11
C ALA A 84 -11.72 1.89 -7.63
N ASN A 85 -10.87 2.37 -6.71
CA ASN A 85 -11.05 2.20 -5.27
C ASN A 85 -11.34 0.74 -4.86
N ALA A 86 -10.74 -0.22 -5.59
CA ALA A 86 -11.03 -1.65 -5.51
C ALA A 86 -10.24 -2.39 -4.42
N ILE A 87 -9.47 -1.66 -3.60
CA ILE A 87 -8.61 -2.25 -2.58
C ILE A 87 -9.11 -1.85 -1.19
N ARG A 88 -9.08 -2.80 -0.25
CA ARG A 88 -9.35 -2.60 1.18
C ARG A 88 -8.33 -3.36 2.01
N LEU A 89 -8.20 -3.00 3.29
CA LEU A 89 -7.35 -3.72 4.23
C LEU A 89 -8.23 -4.58 5.15
N SER A 90 -7.83 -5.83 5.39
CA SER A 90 -8.61 -6.81 6.15
C SER A 90 -8.88 -6.40 7.60
N GLY A 91 -8.10 -5.46 8.14
CA GLY A 91 -8.22 -4.96 9.51
C GLY A 91 -9.03 -3.67 9.65
N THR A 92 -9.48 -3.05 8.55
CA THR A 92 -10.34 -1.87 8.60
C THR A 92 -11.79 -2.33 8.50
N VAL A 93 -12.46 -2.47 9.65
CA VAL A 93 -13.93 -2.52 9.67
C VAL A 93 -14.44 -1.16 9.24
N GLU A 94 -14.72 -1.00 7.95
CA GLU A 94 -15.42 0.18 7.46
C GLU A 94 -16.90 0.00 7.77
N GLU A 95 -17.35 0.69 8.83
CA GLU A 95 -18.75 0.91 9.14
C GLU A 95 -19.48 1.42 7.89
N THR A 96 -20.56 0.73 7.55
CA THR A 96 -21.45 1.06 6.44
C THR A 96 -21.91 2.51 6.56
N HIS A 97 -21.41 3.39 5.68
CA HIS A 97 -22.07 4.66 5.40
C HIS A 97 -23.39 4.35 4.68
N GLY A 98 -24.40 4.04 5.48
CA GLY A 98 -25.78 3.86 5.06
C GLY A 98 -26.33 5.18 4.50
N GLN A 99 -26.99 5.04 3.35
CA GLN A 99 -27.87 6.04 2.78
C GLN A 99 -29.32 5.64 3.06
#